data_AF-A0A023FYD9-F1
#
_entry.id   AF-A0A023FYD9-F1
#
_cell.length_a   1.000
_cell.length_b   1.000
_cell.length_c   1.000
_cell.angle_alpha   90.00
_cell.angle_beta   90.00
_cell.angle_gamma   90.00
#
_symmetry.space_group_name_H-M   'P 1'
#
loop_
_entity.id
_entity.type
_entity.pdbx_description
1 polymer ?
#
loop_
_entity_poly.entity_id
_entity_poly.type
_entity_poly.pdbx_seq_one_letter_code
_entity_poly.pdbx_strand_id
1 'polypeptide(L)'
;RLEQPATDGDSEQQPVIDIVINNVVCSFSVRCHLNLREIALNATNVEYRRENGMLTMKIRTPYTTASMWSSGKVTCTGATSEETAKMAARRYARILQKLGFRVKFMNYRVVNVLGTCTMPFAIRLIPFSQQNRHLASYEPELHPGVTYKIKDLRATLKIFSTGSITVTAPSVSNVQQAIEQIFPLVYEFRKVRGPGDMPRTAARSHRGPHRAAVRRDRREFPVADEDEFDSLDDEEDDLADEDLMDYPDSDESWD
;
A
#
# COMPACT_ATOMS: atom_id res chain seq x y z
N ARG A 1 -40.56 -49.78 -4.03
CA ARG A 1 -39.23 -50.45 -4.02
C ARG A 1 -38.82 -50.52 -5.49
N LEU A 2 -37.84 -49.81 -6.04
CA LEU A 2 -36.56 -49.23 -5.57
C LEU A 2 -36.38 -47.86 -6.26
N GLU A 3 -36.09 -46.78 -5.53
CA GLU A 3 -34.78 -46.13 -5.30
C GLU A 3 -34.22 -45.32 -6.50
N GLN A 4 -34.17 -44.01 -6.29
CA GLN A 4 -33.41 -43.02 -7.05
C GLN A 4 -31.91 -43.18 -6.76
N PRO A 5 -31.00 -42.79 -7.65
CA PRO A 5 -29.67 -42.32 -7.25
C PRO A 5 -29.66 -40.78 -7.24
N ALA A 6 -29.42 -40.21 -6.06
CA ALA A 6 -29.03 -38.83 -5.89
C ALA A 6 -27.62 -38.62 -6.47
N THR A 7 -27.48 -37.70 -7.41
CA THR A 7 -26.19 -37.20 -7.86
C THR A 7 -25.74 -36.12 -6.88
N ASP A 8 -24.92 -36.48 -5.90
CA ASP A 8 -24.21 -35.54 -5.05
C ASP A 8 -23.26 -34.70 -5.92
N GLY A 9 -23.55 -33.40 -6.00
CA GLY A 9 -22.68 -32.40 -6.59
C GLY A 9 -21.58 -32.03 -5.61
N ASP A 10 -20.40 -32.59 -5.79
CA ASP A 10 -19.17 -32.06 -5.19
C ASP A 10 -18.56 -31.03 -6.16
N SER A 11 -19.16 -29.85 -6.21
CA SER A 11 -18.47 -28.68 -6.75
C SER A 11 -17.38 -28.30 -5.75
N GLU A 12 -16.12 -28.65 -6.04
CA GLU A 12 -14.95 -28.23 -5.26
C GLU A 12 -15.02 -26.71 -5.03
N GLN A 13 -15.45 -26.31 -3.83
CA GLN A 13 -15.48 -24.91 -3.44
C GLN A 13 -14.03 -24.43 -3.40
N GLN A 14 -13.64 -23.59 -4.38
CA GLN A 14 -12.37 -22.87 -4.31
C GLN A 14 -12.31 -22.20 -2.93
N PRO A 15 -11.29 -22.48 -2.11
CA PRO A 15 -11.26 -21.92 -0.76
C PRO A 15 -11.21 -20.41 -0.89
N VAL A 16 -12.10 -19.73 -0.17
CA VAL A 16 -12.10 -18.27 -0.08
C VAL A 16 -10.84 -17.86 0.68
N ILE A 17 -9.99 -17.10 0.02
CA ILE A 17 -8.72 -16.62 0.58
C ILE A 17 -8.88 -15.15 0.91
N ASP A 18 -8.83 -14.83 2.20
CA ASP A 18 -8.88 -13.44 2.64
C ASP A 18 -7.55 -12.75 2.37
N ILE A 19 -7.59 -11.77 1.47
CA ILE A 19 -6.47 -10.89 1.16
C ILE A 19 -6.62 -9.61 1.99
N VAL A 20 -5.68 -9.36 2.88
CA VAL A 20 -5.65 -8.14 3.70
C VAL A 20 -4.58 -7.20 3.15
N ILE A 21 -5.00 -6.01 2.70
CA ILE A 21 -4.06 -4.95 2.31
C ILE A 21 -3.61 -4.21 3.56
N ASN A 22 -2.30 -4.25 3.83
CA ASN A 22 -1.72 -3.63 5.02
C ASN A 22 -1.16 -2.24 4.75
N ASN A 23 -0.64 -2.01 3.55
CA ASN A 23 -0.01 -0.74 3.21
C ASN A 23 -0.06 -0.47 1.71
N VAL A 24 -0.45 0.75 1.36
CA VAL A 24 -0.40 1.31 0.02
C VAL A 24 0.53 2.51 0.05
N VAL A 25 1.50 2.48 -0.85
CA VAL A 25 2.47 3.55 -1.08
C VAL A 25 2.13 4.21 -2.40
N CYS A 26 1.83 5.50 -2.36
CA CYS A 26 1.56 6.29 -3.55
C CYS A 26 2.59 7.42 -3.69
N SER A 27 2.77 7.89 -4.92
CA SER A 27 3.63 9.04 -5.23
C SER A 27 2.90 9.97 -6.18
N PHE A 28 3.08 11.26 -5.96
CA PHE A 28 2.56 12.32 -6.80
C PHE A 28 3.55 13.48 -6.86
N SER A 29 3.34 14.40 -7.78
CA SER A 29 4.14 15.61 -7.95
C SER A 29 3.27 16.84 -7.75
N VAL A 30 3.80 17.84 -7.07
CA VAL A 30 3.15 19.14 -6.85
C VAL A 30 3.56 20.21 -7.86
N ARG A 31 4.49 19.90 -8.79
CA ARG A 31 5.03 20.78 -9.86
C ARG A 31 5.54 22.15 -9.39
N CYS A 32 5.85 22.30 -8.10
CA CYS A 32 6.41 23.51 -7.52
C CYS A 32 7.66 23.19 -6.69
N HIS A 33 8.58 24.15 -6.59
CA HIS A 33 9.72 24.04 -5.69
C HIS A 33 9.26 24.26 -4.25
N LEU A 34 9.47 23.27 -3.39
CA LEU A 34 9.07 23.31 -1.99
C LEU A 34 10.24 23.73 -1.11
N ASN A 35 10.09 24.85 -0.41
CA ASN A 35 11.05 25.25 0.61
C ASN A 35 10.78 24.45 1.90
N LEU A 36 11.48 23.32 2.04
CA LEU A 36 11.27 22.40 3.16
C LEU A 36 11.50 23.05 4.52
N ARG A 37 12.39 24.06 4.61
CA ARG A 37 12.65 24.78 5.86
C ARG A 37 11.46 25.64 6.27
N GLU A 38 10.86 26.32 5.31
CA GLU A 38 9.69 27.17 5.54
C GLU A 38 8.46 26.35 5.92
N ILE A 39 8.24 25.22 5.21
CA ILE A 39 7.20 24.26 5.58
C ILE A 39 7.44 23.72 6.99
N ALA A 40 8.68 23.40 7.36
CA ALA A 40 9.00 22.91 8.69
C ALA A 40 8.75 23.92 9.82
N LEU A 41 8.80 25.23 9.51
CA LEU A 41 8.55 26.30 10.49
C LEU A 41 7.05 26.61 10.62
N ASN A 42 6.30 26.53 9.51
CA ASN A 42 4.90 26.94 9.45
C ASN A 42 3.93 25.78 9.66
N ALA A 43 4.32 24.55 9.34
CA ALA A 43 3.44 23.39 9.44
C ALA A 43 3.54 22.67 10.80
N THR A 44 2.44 22.07 11.22
CA THR A 44 2.37 21.20 12.40
C THR A 44 2.62 19.74 12.04
N ASN A 45 3.09 18.93 12.99
CA ASN A 45 3.31 17.48 12.82
C ASN A 45 4.28 17.13 11.67
N VAL A 46 5.30 17.98 11.48
CA VAL A 46 6.36 17.81 10.50
C VAL A 46 7.72 17.55 11.16
N GLU A 47 8.50 16.67 10.55
CA GLU A 47 9.88 16.38 10.91
C GLU A 47 10.76 16.64 9.69
N TYR A 48 11.65 17.63 9.80
CA TYR A 48 12.58 17.97 8.73
C TYR A 48 13.97 17.40 9.02
N ARG A 49 14.43 16.48 8.16
CA ARG A 49 15.79 15.93 8.22
C ARG A 49 16.64 16.54 7.12
N ARG A 50 17.49 17.49 7.49
CA ARG A 50 18.41 18.19 6.58
C ARG A 50 19.36 17.24 5.86
N GLU A 51 19.87 16.23 6.56
CA GLU A 51 20.80 15.23 6.01
C GLU A 51 20.26 14.50 4.79
N ASN A 52 18.95 14.22 4.78
CA ASN A 52 18.30 13.46 3.71
C ASN A 52 17.60 14.36 2.68
N GLY A 53 17.60 15.69 2.87
CA GLY A 53 16.86 16.62 2.03
C GLY A 53 15.36 16.31 1.95
N MET A 54 14.78 15.80 3.04
CA MET A 54 13.42 15.25 3.07
C MET A 54 12.64 15.80 4.27
N LEU A 55 11.41 16.22 4.01
CA LEU A 55 10.44 16.58 5.04
C LEU A 55 9.41 15.46 5.20
N THR A 56 9.16 15.07 6.43
CA THR A 56 8.17 14.05 6.77
C THR A 56 6.99 14.71 7.47
N MET A 57 5.79 14.57 6.94
CA MET A 57 4.55 15.10 7.52
C MET A 57 3.60 13.95 7.87
N LYS A 58 2.98 14.01 9.04
CA LYS A 58 2.01 13.01 9.48
C LYS A 58 0.64 13.63 9.69
N ILE A 59 -0.39 12.95 9.20
CA ILE A 59 -1.80 13.31 9.44
C ILE A 59 -2.50 12.13 10.11
N ARG A 60 -3.54 12.42 10.89
CA ARG A 60 -4.29 11.40 11.64
C ARG A 60 -5.39 10.73 10.82
N THR A 61 -6.02 11.50 9.95
CA THR A 61 -7.16 11.04 9.14
C THR A 61 -6.85 11.30 7.66
N PRO A 62 -6.69 10.26 6.83
CA PRO A 62 -6.31 8.89 7.22
C PRO A 62 -4.93 8.86 7.92
N TYR A 63 -4.63 7.84 8.73
CA TYR A 63 -3.35 7.77 9.45
C TYR A 63 -2.21 7.47 8.46
N THR A 64 -1.60 8.52 7.91
CA THR A 64 -0.59 8.42 6.86
C THR A 64 0.61 9.28 7.14
N THR A 65 1.72 8.92 6.50
CA THR A 65 2.98 9.68 6.52
C THR A 65 3.38 10.03 5.10
N ALA A 66 3.51 11.33 4.82
CA ALA A 66 4.05 11.84 3.57
C ALA A 66 5.52 12.22 3.74
N SER A 67 6.33 11.81 2.79
CA SER A 67 7.70 12.23 2.57
C SER A 67 7.75 13.16 1.37
N MET A 68 8.33 14.34 1.55
CA MET A 68 8.30 15.43 0.60
C MET A 68 9.74 15.90 0.33
N TRP A 69 10.03 16.15 -0.94
CA TRP A 69 11.34 16.64 -1.38
C TRP A 69 11.22 18.05 -1.95
N SER A 70 12.31 18.82 -1.93
CA SER A 70 12.35 20.19 -2.46
C SER A 70 11.96 20.28 -3.93
N SER A 71 12.17 19.18 -4.68
CA SER A 71 11.75 19.02 -6.09
C SER A 71 10.23 19.02 -6.30
N GLY A 72 9.43 19.01 -5.24
CA GLY A 72 7.98 18.90 -5.33
C GLY A 72 7.49 17.47 -5.57
N LYS A 73 8.38 16.46 -5.47
CA LYS A 73 7.94 15.07 -5.38
C LYS A 73 7.39 14.82 -3.97
N VAL A 74 6.31 14.06 -3.89
CA VAL A 74 5.73 13.60 -2.63
C VAL A 74 5.47 12.09 -2.73
N THR A 75 5.76 11.39 -1.64
CA THR A 75 5.45 9.96 -1.46
C THR A 75 4.65 9.82 -0.19
N CYS A 76 3.49 9.19 -0.25
CA CYS A 76 2.65 8.93 0.90
C CYS A 76 2.65 7.42 1.21
N THR A 77 2.67 7.09 2.49
CA THR A 77 2.76 5.74 3.03
C THR A 77 1.81 5.57 4.21
N GLY A 78 1.36 4.33 4.46
CA GLY A 78 0.52 3.97 5.61
C GLY A 78 -0.97 3.87 5.32
N ALA A 79 -1.40 4.14 4.08
CA ALA A 79 -2.78 3.94 3.69
C ALA A 79 -3.12 2.44 3.60
N THR A 80 -4.35 2.06 3.95
CA THR A 80 -4.81 0.65 3.91
C THR A 80 -5.53 0.30 2.61
N SER A 81 -5.91 1.30 1.81
CA SER A 81 -6.55 1.12 0.50
C SER A 81 -6.03 2.14 -0.52
N GLU A 82 -6.27 1.89 -1.81
CA GLU A 82 -5.90 2.83 -2.88
C GLU A 82 -6.70 4.13 -2.81
N GLU A 83 -7.97 4.05 -2.43
CA GLU A 83 -8.86 5.21 -2.23
C GLU A 83 -8.37 6.09 -1.08
N THR A 84 -8.06 5.49 0.07
CA THR A 84 -7.51 6.21 1.23
C THR A 84 -6.15 6.83 0.93
N ALA A 85 -5.32 6.17 0.12
CA ALA A 85 -4.06 6.73 -0.37
C ALA A 85 -4.28 7.97 -1.26
N LYS A 86 -5.30 7.94 -2.14
CA LYS A 86 -5.66 9.08 -2.99
C LYS A 86 -6.22 10.25 -2.17
N MET A 87 -7.10 9.97 -1.20
CA MET A 87 -7.61 10.97 -0.26
C MET A 87 -6.48 11.63 0.54
N ALA A 88 -5.57 10.83 1.11
CA ALA A 88 -4.40 11.33 1.83
C ALA A 88 -3.55 12.26 0.94
N ALA A 89 -3.27 11.83 -0.30
CA ALA A 89 -2.48 12.60 -1.25
C ALA A 89 -3.11 13.99 -1.54
N ARG A 90 -4.43 14.04 -1.74
CA ARG A 90 -5.18 15.31 -1.91
C ARG A 90 -5.12 16.18 -0.65
N ARG A 91 -5.26 15.60 0.54
CA ARG A 91 -5.13 16.32 1.82
C ARG A 91 -3.75 16.97 1.97
N TYR A 92 -2.67 16.24 1.66
CA TYR A 92 -1.33 16.81 1.68
C TYR A 92 -1.14 17.95 0.68
N ALA A 93 -1.65 17.80 -0.55
CA ALA A 93 -1.62 18.87 -1.53
C ALA A 93 -2.36 20.12 -1.04
N ARG A 94 -3.52 19.96 -0.39
CA ARG A 94 -4.31 21.07 0.16
C ARG A 94 -3.60 21.78 1.31
N ILE A 95 -2.94 21.05 2.20
CA ILE A 95 -2.13 21.64 3.27
C ILE A 95 -1.04 22.54 2.68
N LEU A 96 -0.36 22.10 1.62
CA LEU A 96 0.66 22.92 0.95
C LEU A 96 0.08 24.16 0.27
N GLN A 97 -1.12 24.06 -0.32
CA GLN A 97 -1.81 25.23 -0.88
C GLN A 97 -2.12 26.25 0.21
N LYS A 98 -2.61 25.81 1.38
CA LYS A 98 -2.89 26.68 2.53
C LYS A 98 -1.63 27.36 3.08
N LEU A 99 -0.45 26.73 2.94
CA LEU A 99 0.84 27.32 3.30
C LEU A 99 1.35 28.35 2.29
N GLY A 100 0.63 28.61 1.18
CA GLY A 100 0.98 29.62 0.18
C GLY A 100 1.76 29.08 -1.02
N PHE A 101 1.97 27.77 -1.14
CA PHE A 101 2.64 27.17 -2.31
C PHE A 101 1.67 26.96 -3.46
N ARG A 102 2.09 27.33 -4.68
CA ARG A 102 1.34 27.07 -5.93
C ARG A 102 1.41 25.59 -6.32
N VAL A 103 0.66 24.75 -5.60
CA VAL A 103 0.63 23.29 -5.77
C VAL A 103 -0.35 22.87 -6.86
N LYS A 104 0.13 22.04 -7.80
CA LYS A 104 -0.70 21.33 -8.79
C LYS A 104 -0.59 19.83 -8.58
N PHE A 105 -1.70 19.13 -8.37
CA PHE A 105 -1.71 17.68 -8.16
C PHE A 105 -1.55 16.96 -9.51
N MET A 106 -0.36 16.43 -9.80
CA MET A 106 -0.05 15.76 -11.07
C MET A 106 0.68 14.44 -10.84
N ASN A 107 0.66 13.56 -11.85
CA ASN A 107 1.43 12.31 -11.88
C ASN A 107 1.19 11.42 -10.65
N TYR A 108 -0.06 11.35 -10.18
CA TYR A 108 -0.43 10.42 -9.13
C TYR A 108 -0.31 8.98 -9.63
N ARG A 109 0.41 8.16 -8.87
CA ARG A 109 0.51 6.73 -9.11
C ARG A 109 0.70 5.97 -7.81
N VAL A 110 0.14 4.77 -7.76
CA VAL A 110 0.50 3.78 -6.74
C VAL A 110 1.87 3.21 -7.11
N VAL A 111 2.79 3.20 -6.15
CA VAL A 111 4.16 2.72 -6.34
C VAL A 111 4.27 1.28 -5.86
N ASN A 112 3.67 1.00 -4.71
CA ASN A 112 3.76 -0.31 -4.09
C ASN A 112 2.56 -0.57 -3.18
N VAL A 113 2.09 -1.80 -3.21
CA VAL A 113 1.01 -2.32 -2.38
C VAL A 113 1.54 -3.55 -1.66
N LEU A 114 1.34 -3.59 -0.34
CA LEU A 114 1.68 -4.69 0.52
C LEU A 114 0.40 -5.40 0.97
N GLY A 115 0.16 -6.58 0.41
CA GLY A 115 -0.89 -7.50 0.83
C GLY A 115 -0.35 -8.62 1.71
N THR A 116 -1.17 -9.12 2.61
CA THR A 116 -0.94 -10.38 3.31
C THR A 116 -2.14 -11.29 3.14
N CYS A 117 -1.85 -12.56 2.95
CA CYS A 117 -2.81 -13.63 2.80
C CYS A 117 -2.41 -14.76 3.75
N THR A 118 -3.39 -15.41 4.39
CA THR A 118 -3.14 -16.57 5.24
C THR A 118 -3.86 -17.78 4.67
N MET A 119 -3.08 -18.78 4.25
CA MET A 119 -3.64 -20.05 3.78
C MET A 119 -4.09 -20.92 4.95
N PRO A 120 -5.15 -21.74 4.77
CA PRO A 120 -5.64 -22.62 5.83
C PRO A 120 -4.69 -23.80 6.13
N PHE A 121 -3.69 -24.05 5.28
CA PHE A 121 -2.71 -25.14 5.42
C PHE A 121 -1.27 -24.63 5.53
N ALA A 122 -0.37 -25.46 6.05
CA ALA A 122 1.08 -25.19 6.06
C ALA A 122 1.70 -25.59 4.70
N ILE A 123 2.86 -25.05 4.36
CA ILE A 123 3.49 -25.24 3.04
C ILE A 123 4.90 -25.83 3.20
N ARG A 124 5.24 -26.86 2.41
CA ARG A 124 6.61 -27.40 2.35
C ARG A 124 7.49 -26.53 1.44
N LEU A 125 8.24 -25.62 2.05
CA LEU A 125 9.07 -24.63 1.33
C LEU A 125 10.21 -25.23 0.49
N ILE A 126 10.88 -26.27 0.99
CA ILE A 126 12.03 -26.90 0.32
C ILE A 126 11.64 -27.49 -1.05
N PRO A 127 10.66 -28.41 -1.15
CA PRO A 127 10.28 -28.97 -2.45
C PRO A 127 9.68 -27.91 -3.38
N PHE A 128 8.91 -26.96 -2.83
CA PHE A 128 8.37 -25.84 -3.59
C PHE A 128 9.47 -24.99 -4.26
N SER A 129 10.53 -24.67 -3.51
CA SER A 129 11.65 -23.89 -4.04
C SER A 129 12.50 -24.66 -5.04
N GLN A 130 12.62 -25.99 -4.90
CA GLN A 130 13.35 -26.84 -5.84
C GLN A 130 12.63 -26.91 -7.18
N GLN A 131 11.31 -27.10 -7.17
CA GLN A 131 10.49 -27.13 -8.39
C GLN A 131 10.51 -25.79 -9.13
N ASN A 132 10.50 -24.68 -8.38
CA ASN A 132 10.41 -23.33 -8.93
C ASN A 132 11.74 -22.55 -8.90
N ARG A 133 12.90 -23.23 -9.00
CA ARG A 133 14.23 -22.61 -8.79
C ARG A 133 14.55 -21.38 -9.65
N HIS A 134 13.86 -21.22 -10.77
CA HIS A 134 14.02 -20.09 -11.69
C HIS A 134 13.28 -18.81 -11.24
N LEU A 135 12.27 -18.93 -10.36
CA LEU A 135 11.46 -17.82 -9.84
C LEU A 135 11.49 -17.72 -8.30
N ALA A 136 11.80 -18.83 -7.62
CA ALA A 136 11.86 -18.99 -6.18
C ALA A 136 13.31 -18.98 -5.69
N SER A 137 13.59 -18.14 -4.69
CA SER A 137 14.82 -18.12 -3.92
C SER A 137 14.50 -18.44 -2.46
N TYR A 138 15.11 -19.50 -1.94
CA TYR A 138 14.97 -19.93 -0.56
C TYR A 138 16.34 -19.95 0.12
N GLU A 139 16.57 -18.99 1.01
CA GLU A 139 17.80 -18.84 1.79
C GLU A 139 17.44 -18.81 3.28
N PRO A 140 17.22 -19.98 3.91
CA PRO A 140 16.74 -20.07 5.30
C PRO A 140 17.67 -19.41 6.33
N GLU A 141 18.96 -19.27 6.01
CA GLU A 141 19.94 -18.58 6.85
C GLU A 141 19.75 -17.06 6.86
N LEU A 142 19.23 -16.48 5.77
CA LEU A 142 18.93 -15.05 5.69
C LEU A 142 17.46 -14.73 6.04
N HIS A 143 16.53 -15.58 5.61
CA HIS A 143 15.11 -15.37 5.83
C HIS A 143 14.31 -16.68 5.88
N PRO A 144 13.37 -16.83 6.83
CA PRO A 144 12.61 -18.08 7.02
C PRO A 144 11.54 -18.35 5.95
N GLY A 145 11.41 -17.49 4.93
CA GLY A 145 10.40 -17.59 3.89
C GLY A 145 11.01 -17.68 2.49
N VAL A 146 10.34 -18.37 1.58
CA VAL A 146 10.70 -18.43 0.16
C VAL A 146 10.29 -17.12 -0.50
N THR A 147 11.22 -16.49 -1.21
CA THR A 147 10.92 -15.33 -2.05
C THR A 147 10.63 -15.80 -3.47
N TYR A 148 9.38 -15.65 -3.91
CA TYR A 148 8.92 -15.97 -5.25
C TYR A 148 8.65 -14.69 -6.04
N LYS A 149 9.27 -14.52 -7.20
CA LYS A 149 9.12 -13.32 -8.03
C LYS A 149 8.39 -13.64 -9.32
N ILE A 150 7.27 -12.97 -9.54
CA ILE A 150 6.49 -13.04 -10.79
C ILE A 150 6.93 -11.86 -11.65
N LYS A 151 7.66 -12.15 -12.74
CA LYS A 151 8.16 -11.11 -13.65
C LYS A 151 7.04 -10.36 -14.37
N ASP A 152 5.99 -11.09 -14.76
CA ASP A 152 4.85 -10.57 -15.52
C ASP A 152 4.10 -9.46 -14.75
N LEU A 153 3.67 -9.75 -13.52
CA LEU A 153 2.95 -8.81 -12.67
C LEU A 153 3.86 -7.83 -11.90
N ARG A 154 5.18 -7.97 -12.04
CA ARG A 154 6.21 -7.30 -11.22
C ARG A 154 5.96 -7.47 -9.72
N ALA A 155 5.37 -8.60 -9.33
CA ALA A 155 5.00 -8.91 -7.97
C ALA A 155 6.05 -9.80 -7.29
N THR A 156 6.33 -9.54 -6.02
CA THR A 156 7.21 -10.36 -5.17
C THR A 156 6.40 -10.93 -4.02
N LEU A 157 6.39 -12.24 -3.90
CA LEU A 157 5.70 -12.99 -2.87
C LEU A 157 6.74 -13.56 -1.89
N LYS A 158 6.46 -13.47 -0.60
CA LYS A 158 7.19 -14.14 0.46
C LYS A 158 6.29 -15.17 1.11
N ILE A 159 6.62 -16.43 0.93
CA ILE A 159 5.83 -17.57 1.39
C ILE A 159 6.51 -18.15 2.63
N PHE A 160 5.77 -18.24 3.73
CA PHE A 160 6.24 -18.82 4.98
C PHE A 160 5.72 -20.25 5.14
N SER A 161 6.46 -21.09 5.87
CA SER A 161 6.07 -22.49 6.11
C SER A 161 4.73 -22.62 6.84
N THR A 162 4.37 -21.58 7.61
CA THR A 162 3.10 -21.47 8.35
C THR A 162 1.87 -21.33 7.44
N GLY A 163 2.05 -21.10 6.13
CA GLY A 163 0.96 -20.78 5.20
C GLY A 163 0.66 -19.29 5.10
N SER A 164 1.36 -18.44 5.84
CA SER A 164 1.27 -16.99 5.65
C SER A 164 2.05 -16.59 4.39
N ILE A 165 1.47 -15.71 3.59
CA ILE A 165 2.06 -15.19 2.36
C ILE A 165 2.00 -13.66 2.41
N THR A 166 3.12 -13.00 2.15
CA THR A 166 3.19 -11.55 1.98
C THR A 166 3.43 -11.24 0.52
N VAL A 167 2.61 -10.40 -0.08
CA VAL A 167 2.69 -10.03 -1.49
C VAL A 167 2.98 -8.55 -1.61
N THR A 168 3.95 -8.22 -2.46
CA THR A 168 4.37 -6.85 -2.76
C THR A 168 4.23 -6.64 -4.27
N ALA A 169 3.34 -5.76 -4.71
CA ALA A 169 3.03 -5.53 -6.13
C ALA A 169 2.72 -4.04 -6.41
N PRO A 170 2.75 -3.57 -7.66
CA PRO A 170 2.51 -2.16 -7.97
C PRO A 170 1.03 -1.71 -7.84
N SER A 171 0.08 -2.64 -7.79
CA SER A 171 -1.37 -2.38 -7.68
C SER A 171 -2.07 -3.47 -6.87
N VAL A 172 -3.26 -3.18 -6.31
CA VAL A 172 -4.09 -4.17 -5.60
C VAL A 172 -4.54 -5.29 -6.55
N SER A 173 -4.90 -4.97 -7.79
CA SER A 173 -5.27 -5.98 -8.81
C SER A 173 -4.14 -6.98 -9.07
N ASN A 174 -2.89 -6.51 -9.17
CA ASN A 174 -1.74 -7.39 -9.33
C ASN A 174 -1.48 -8.27 -8.09
N VAL A 175 -1.81 -7.78 -6.88
CA VAL A 175 -1.74 -8.61 -5.66
C VAL A 175 -2.72 -9.77 -5.77
N GLN A 176 -3.96 -9.52 -6.19
CA GLN A 176 -4.97 -10.56 -6.34
C GLN A 176 -4.57 -11.60 -7.39
N GLN A 177 -4.18 -11.16 -8.59
CA GLN A 177 -3.73 -12.06 -9.66
C GLN A 177 -2.50 -12.89 -9.25
N ALA A 178 -1.57 -12.29 -8.50
CA ALA A 178 -0.41 -13.00 -7.98
C ALA A 178 -0.80 -14.11 -6.99
N ILE A 179 -1.86 -13.89 -6.20
CA ILE A 179 -2.37 -14.89 -5.26
C ILE A 179 -3.11 -16.01 -6.01
N GLU A 180 -3.89 -15.69 -7.04
CA GLU A 180 -4.55 -16.67 -7.90
C GLU A 180 -3.54 -17.57 -8.62
N GLN A 181 -2.42 -17.01 -9.10
CA GLN A 181 -1.34 -17.78 -9.71
C GLN A 181 -0.57 -18.66 -8.72
N ILE A 182 -0.32 -18.16 -7.49
CA ILE A 182 0.47 -18.92 -6.51
C ILE A 182 -0.35 -20.01 -5.83
N PHE A 183 -1.66 -19.83 -5.72
CA PHE A 183 -2.56 -20.74 -5.01
C PHE A 183 -2.45 -22.21 -5.45
N PRO A 184 -2.57 -22.57 -6.75
CA PRO A 184 -2.45 -23.97 -7.16
C PRO A 184 -1.06 -24.54 -6.89
N LEU A 185 -0.01 -23.73 -7.05
CA LEU A 185 1.37 -24.14 -6.81
C LEU A 185 1.61 -24.46 -5.34
N VAL A 186 1.07 -23.67 -4.41
CA VAL A 186 1.24 -23.94 -2.96
C VAL A 186 0.31 -25.05 -2.46
N TYR A 187 -0.83 -25.24 -3.12
CA TYR A 187 -1.79 -26.30 -2.78
C TYR A 187 -1.19 -27.70 -2.99
N GLU A 188 -0.39 -27.89 -4.04
CA GLU A 188 0.32 -29.15 -4.31
C GLU A 188 1.30 -29.53 -3.18
N PHE A 189 1.95 -28.54 -2.56
CA PHE A 189 2.91 -28.74 -1.47
C PHE A 189 2.33 -28.54 -0.07
N ARG A 190 0.99 -28.66 0.07
CA ARG A 190 0.30 -28.50 1.35
C ARG A 190 0.72 -29.54 2.38
N LYS A 191 0.73 -29.12 3.64
CA LYS A 191 1.00 -29.94 4.82
C LYS A 191 -0.06 -29.63 5.87
N VAL A 192 -0.50 -30.66 6.60
CA VAL A 192 -1.32 -30.49 7.80
C VAL A 192 -0.52 -29.70 8.83
N ARG A 193 -1.12 -28.66 9.41
CA ARG A 193 -0.46 -27.78 10.38
C ARG A 193 0.06 -28.61 11.56
N GLY A 194 1.38 -28.59 11.77
CA GLY A 194 1.99 -29.18 12.96
C GLY A 194 1.99 -28.20 14.14
N PRO A 195 2.21 -28.66 15.39
CA PRO A 195 2.26 -27.79 16.58
C PRO A 195 3.31 -26.67 16.53
N GLY A 196 4.35 -26.82 15.68
CA GLY A 196 5.41 -25.81 15.46
C GLY A 196 5.11 -24.76 14.38
N ASP A 197 4.02 -24.92 13.61
CA ASP A 197 3.64 -24.05 12.47
C ASP A 197 2.51 -23.06 12.85
N MET A 198 2.15 -22.96 14.13
CA MET A 198 1.13 -22.03 14.62
C MET A 198 1.58 -20.58 14.42
N PRO A 199 0.74 -19.72 13.81
CA PRO A 199 1.06 -18.31 13.66
C PRO A 199 1.25 -17.69 15.05
N ARG A 200 2.44 -17.12 15.30
CA ARG A 200 2.78 -16.46 16.58
C ARG A 200 1.93 -15.21 16.87
N THR A 201 0.97 -14.87 16.01
CA THR A 201 0.02 -13.77 16.20
C THR A 201 -0.97 -14.02 17.34
N ALA A 202 -1.24 -15.26 17.74
CA ALA A 202 -2.12 -15.57 18.88
C ALA A 202 -1.45 -15.39 20.26
N ALA A 203 -0.12 -15.33 20.35
CA ALA A 203 0.61 -15.33 21.63
C ALA A 203 0.87 -13.93 22.24
N ARG A 204 0.29 -12.85 21.69
CA ARG A 204 0.37 -11.49 22.28
C ARG A 204 -0.91 -11.05 23.01
N SER A 205 -1.89 -11.93 23.22
CA SER A 205 -3.15 -11.57 23.92
C SER A 205 -3.10 -11.67 25.45
N HIS A 206 -2.02 -12.13 26.08
CA HIS A 206 -1.94 -12.27 27.55
C HIS A 206 -0.63 -11.77 28.17
N ARG A 207 -0.22 -10.54 27.84
CA ARG A 207 0.58 -9.75 28.78
C ARG A 207 -0.22 -8.50 29.13
N GLY A 208 -0.79 -8.52 30.33
CA GLY A 208 -1.46 -7.36 30.92
C GLY A 208 -0.54 -6.14 30.97
N PRO A 209 -1.13 -4.94 31.17
CA PRO A 209 -0.40 -3.69 31.05
C PRO A 209 0.51 -3.48 32.27
N HIS A 210 1.79 -3.80 32.15
CA HIS A 210 2.78 -3.19 33.03
C HIS A 210 2.98 -1.74 32.58
N ARG A 211 2.19 -0.85 33.19
CA ARG A 211 2.44 0.60 33.25
C ARG A 211 3.82 0.82 33.89
N ALA A 212 4.81 1.15 33.09
CA ALA A 212 5.95 1.95 33.54
C ALA A 212 5.53 3.42 33.43
N ALA A 213 5.24 4.03 34.57
CA ALA A 213 4.89 5.44 34.67
C ALA A 213 6.12 6.31 34.36
N VAL A 214 6.26 6.73 33.10
CA VAL A 214 7.09 7.89 32.74
C VAL A 214 6.14 9.08 32.69
N ARG A 215 6.19 9.93 33.72
CA ARG A 215 5.50 11.22 33.74
C ARG A 215 6.02 12.06 32.57
N ARG A 216 5.20 12.22 31.52
CA ARG A 216 5.36 13.29 30.53
C ARG A 216 4.28 14.32 30.78
N ASP A 217 4.78 15.50 31.12
CA ASP A 217 4.08 16.76 31.36
C ASP A 217 2.96 16.98 30.34
N ARG A 218 1.71 16.93 30.81
CA ARG A 218 0.51 17.25 30.04
C ARG A 218 0.42 18.77 29.97
N ARG A 219 1.08 19.37 28.98
CA ARG A 219 0.70 20.70 28.52
C ARG A 219 -0.42 20.53 27.51
N GLU A 220 -1.63 20.82 27.96
CA GLU A 220 -2.78 21.05 27.09
C GLU A 220 -2.44 22.26 26.21
N PHE A 221 -2.37 22.03 24.91
CA PHE A 221 -2.32 23.09 23.92
C PHE A 221 -3.60 23.02 23.08
N PRO A 222 -4.17 24.17 22.67
CA PRO A 222 -5.53 24.24 22.18
C PRO A 222 -5.68 23.44 20.87
N VAL A 223 -6.77 22.69 20.80
CA VAL A 223 -7.24 22.04 19.58
C VAL A 223 -7.63 23.14 18.61
N ALA A 224 -6.94 23.23 17.48
CA ALA A 224 -7.44 24.03 16.35
C ALA A 224 -8.53 23.19 15.67
N ASP A 225 -9.72 23.76 15.58
CA ASP A 225 -10.96 23.12 15.12
C ASP A 225 -10.75 22.37 13.79
N GLU A 226 -10.92 21.04 13.83
CA GLU A 226 -10.80 20.13 12.69
C GLU A 226 -12.15 19.92 11.95
N ASP A 227 -13.20 20.65 12.34
CA ASP A 227 -14.57 20.48 11.84
C ASP A 227 -14.85 21.19 10.50
N GLU A 228 -13.88 21.94 9.94
CA GLU A 228 -14.06 22.66 8.66
C GLU A 228 -13.55 21.87 7.44
N PHE A 229 -13.25 20.57 7.59
CA PHE A 229 -12.78 19.71 6.49
C PHE A 229 -13.85 18.76 5.94
N ASP A 230 -15.01 18.64 6.60
CA ASP A 230 -16.07 17.67 6.26
C ASP A 230 -17.23 18.26 5.44
N SER A 231 -17.17 19.57 5.12
CA SER A 231 -18.08 20.21 4.17
C SER A 231 -17.28 20.68 2.97
N LEU A 232 -17.78 20.44 1.75
CA LEU A 232 -17.19 20.72 0.43
C LEU A 232 -16.58 19.49 -0.27
N ASP A 233 -17.36 18.41 -0.37
CA ASP A 233 -17.13 17.30 -1.31
C ASP A 233 -18.08 17.36 -2.55
N ASP A 234 -18.80 18.47 -2.78
CA ASP A 234 -19.81 18.59 -3.86
C ASP A 234 -19.55 19.71 -4.90
N GLU A 235 -18.30 19.95 -5.31
CA GLU A 235 -18.06 20.64 -6.59
C GLU A 235 -17.15 19.80 -7.50
N GLU A 236 -17.85 19.03 -8.32
CA GLU A 236 -17.40 18.30 -9.50
C GLU A 236 -16.93 19.31 -10.56
N ASP A 237 -15.64 19.66 -10.54
CA ASP A 237 -14.98 20.35 -11.66
C ASP A 237 -14.76 19.33 -12.80
N ASP A 238 -15.84 19.03 -13.53
CA ASP A 238 -15.80 18.51 -14.89
C ASP A 238 -15.38 19.66 -15.84
N LEU A 239 -14.08 19.84 -16.04
CA LEU A 239 -13.58 20.56 -17.20
C LEU A 239 -12.99 19.55 -18.19
N ALA A 240 -13.86 19.23 -19.15
CA ALA A 240 -13.64 18.42 -20.32
C ALA A 240 -12.41 18.88 -21.13
N ASP A 241 -11.77 17.89 -21.73
CA ASP A 241 -10.82 18.01 -22.83
C ASP A 241 -11.43 18.77 -24.02
N GLU A 242 -11.19 20.08 -24.13
CA GLU A 242 -11.32 20.83 -25.39
C GLU A 242 -10.18 21.85 -25.49
N ASP A 243 -9.18 21.52 -26.31
CA ASP A 243 -8.66 22.42 -27.35
C ASP A 243 -7.47 21.76 -28.08
N LEU A 244 -7.84 20.99 -29.10
CA LEU A 244 -6.97 20.61 -30.21
C LEU A 244 -6.69 21.89 -31.02
N MET A 245 -5.59 22.59 -30.73
CA MET A 245 -5.16 23.72 -31.56
C MET A 245 -4.68 23.21 -32.92
N ASP A 246 -5.56 23.38 -33.90
CA ASP A 246 -5.33 23.27 -35.33
C ASP A 246 -4.40 24.42 -35.76
N TYR A 247 -3.20 24.10 -36.27
CA TYR A 247 -2.30 25.06 -36.90
C TYR A 247 -2.69 25.16 -38.39
N PRO A 248 -3.17 26.30 -38.89
CA PRO A 248 -3.29 26.47 -40.33
C PRO A 248 -1.91 26.72 -40.95
N ASP A 249 -1.57 25.87 -41.92
CA ASP A 249 -0.55 26.13 -42.94
C ASP A 249 -0.87 27.46 -43.64
N SER A 250 0.09 28.38 -43.61
CA SER A 250 0.13 29.51 -44.54
C SER A 250 1.49 29.51 -45.24
N ASP A 251 1.52 28.78 -46.35
CA ASP A 251 2.41 29.03 -47.47
C ASP A 251 1.99 30.36 -48.09
N GLU A 252 2.86 31.37 -48.14
CA GLU A 252 2.92 32.33 -49.25
C GLU A 252 4.20 33.18 -49.17
N SER A 253 5.00 33.04 -50.23
CA SER A 253 6.11 33.89 -50.67
C SER A 253 5.73 35.37 -50.76
N TRP A 254 6.68 36.30 -50.61
CA TRP A 254 6.93 37.41 -51.55
C TRP A 254 8.37 37.95 -51.32
N ASP A 255 9.13 37.99 -52.43
CA ASP A 255 10.35 38.76 -52.79
C ASP A 255 11.43 39.14 -51.74
#